data_AF-A0A6V1NFB1-F1
#
_entry.id   AF-A0A6V1NFB1-F1
#
_cell.length_a   1.000
_cell.length_b   1.000
_cell.length_c   1.000
_cell.angle_alpha   90.00
_cell.angle_beta   90.00
_cell.angle_gamma   90.00
#
_symmetry.space_group_name_H-M   'P 1'
#
loop_
_entity.id
_entity.type
_entity.pdbx_description
1 polymer ?
#
loop_
_entity_poly.entity_id
_entity_poly.type
_entity_poly.pdbx_seq_one_letter_code
_entity_poly.pdbx_strand_id
1 'polypeptide(L)'
;MEQDSSQSLEQETETHADGNHPHQPNLEQQEMSMLINIHVQGKVIPIKCGNGTQTIKWAGHVAIARWDDRDFEGWKTLGVPTSISKANGETLDFNSTIKDICESGEHLSVETSMNP
;
A
#
# COMPACT_ATOMS: atom_id res chain seq x y z
N MET A 1 19.15 -70.61 30.07
CA MET A 1 17.89 -70.43 29.35
C MET A 1 16.88 -70.08 30.41
N GLU A 2 16.00 -69.10 30.14
CA GLU A 2 15.06 -68.48 31.10
C GLU A 2 15.77 -67.45 32.02
N GLN A 3 15.27 -66.24 32.25
CA GLN A 3 13.98 -65.62 31.94
C GLN A 3 14.08 -64.11 32.23
N ASP A 4 13.00 -63.41 31.90
CA ASP A 4 12.52 -62.15 32.50
C ASP A 4 12.91 -60.83 31.84
N SER A 5 12.07 -59.82 31.68
CA SER A 5 10.62 -59.62 31.45
C SER A 5 10.48 -58.09 31.33
N SER A 6 9.33 -57.66 30.81
CA SER A 6 8.69 -56.37 31.14
C SER A 6 9.11 -55.11 30.39
N GLN A 7 8.12 -54.66 29.61
CA GLN A 7 7.91 -53.37 28.99
C GLN A 7 7.74 -52.21 30.01
N SER A 8 7.75 -51.00 29.44
CA SER A 8 7.00 -49.78 29.82
C SER A 8 7.82 -48.68 30.52
N LEU A 9 7.93 -47.49 29.92
CA LEU A 9 7.01 -46.37 30.18
C LEU A 9 7.51 -45.10 29.46
N GLU A 10 6.57 -44.35 28.90
CA GLU A 10 6.73 -43.00 28.36
C GLU A 10 7.15 -42.01 29.46
N GLN A 11 8.01 -41.05 29.13
CA GLN A 11 8.12 -39.80 29.89
C GLN A 11 8.23 -38.62 28.92
N GLU A 12 7.06 -38.04 28.68
CA GLU A 12 6.90 -36.65 28.25
C GLU A 12 7.57 -35.74 29.28
N THR A 13 8.36 -34.77 28.82
CA THR A 13 8.78 -33.64 29.66
C THR A 13 8.38 -32.36 28.97
N GLU A 14 7.17 -31.91 29.28
CA GLU A 14 6.80 -30.50 29.22
C GLU A 14 7.74 -29.72 30.15
N THR A 15 8.39 -28.70 29.63
CA THR A 15 8.96 -27.63 30.46
C THR A 15 8.40 -26.30 29.99
N HIS A 16 7.36 -25.84 30.68
CA HIS A 16 6.99 -24.44 30.74
C HIS A 16 7.92 -23.71 31.72
N ALA A 17 8.62 -22.67 31.26
CA ALA A 17 8.77 -21.40 31.99
C ALA A 17 9.58 -20.39 31.15
N ASP A 18 8.85 -19.38 30.68
CA ASP A 18 9.22 -17.97 30.78
C ASP A 18 10.53 -17.50 30.12
N GLY A 19 10.54 -17.52 28.79
CA GLY A 19 11.44 -16.73 27.98
C GLY A 19 10.66 -15.59 27.33
N ASN A 20 10.58 -14.43 27.99
CA ASN A 20 10.23 -13.17 27.35
C ASN A 20 11.31 -12.82 26.32
N HIS A 21 11.29 -13.50 25.17
CA HIS A 21 12.01 -13.05 23.99
C HIS A 21 11.25 -11.85 23.46
N PRO A 22 11.82 -10.63 23.45
CA PRO A 22 11.24 -9.59 22.64
C PRO A 22 11.24 -10.14 21.21
N HIS A 23 10.07 -10.35 20.62
CA HIS A 23 9.93 -10.44 19.18
C HIS A 23 10.52 -9.14 18.64
N GLN A 24 11.82 -9.16 18.31
CA GLN A 24 12.40 -8.13 17.48
C GLN A 24 11.54 -8.12 16.22
N PRO A 25 10.89 -7.00 15.86
CA PRO A 25 10.21 -6.94 14.59
C PRO A 25 11.26 -7.27 13.54
N ASN A 26 10.98 -8.28 12.72
CA ASN A 26 11.82 -8.67 11.61
C ASN A 26 11.98 -7.43 10.71
N LEU A 27 13.09 -6.70 10.89
CA LEU A 27 13.39 -5.44 10.19
C LEU A 27 13.62 -5.67 8.68
N GLU A 28 13.67 -6.93 8.22
CA GLU A 28 13.94 -7.32 6.84
C GLU A 28 12.70 -7.48 5.94
N GLN A 29 11.51 -7.09 6.39
CA GLN A 29 10.31 -7.02 5.54
C GLN A 29 9.57 -5.69 5.68
N GLN A 30 10.31 -4.58 5.75
CA GLN A 30 9.72 -3.30 5.40
C GLN A 30 9.49 -3.33 3.88
N GLU A 31 8.38 -3.94 3.45
CA GLU A 31 7.94 -3.85 2.06
C GLU A 31 7.98 -2.37 1.69
N MET A 32 8.86 -2.03 0.75
CA MET A 32 9.02 -0.67 0.26
C MET A 32 7.71 -0.31 -0.45
N SER A 33 6.74 0.19 0.32
CA SER A 33 5.46 0.62 -0.22
C SER A 33 5.73 1.80 -1.14
N MET A 34 5.40 1.61 -2.42
CA MET A 34 5.42 2.67 -3.40
C MET A 34 4.54 3.83 -2.93
N LEU A 35 4.99 5.05 -3.19
CA LEU A 35 4.24 6.28 -2.93
C LEU A 35 4.27 7.13 -4.19
N ILE A 36 3.19 7.80 -4.53
CA ILE A 36 3.19 8.83 -5.58
C ILE A 36 2.54 10.10 -5.05
N ASN A 37 2.87 11.24 -5.66
CA ASN A 37 2.36 12.54 -5.28
C ASN A 37 1.50 13.11 -6.42
N ILE A 38 0.20 13.30 -6.18
CA ILE A 38 -0.70 13.82 -7.23
C ILE A 38 -1.07 15.27 -6.91
N HIS A 39 -0.76 16.16 -7.85
CA HIS A 39 -1.17 17.56 -7.84
C HIS A 39 -2.63 17.68 -8.30
N VAL A 40 -3.48 18.19 -7.40
CA VAL A 40 -4.92 18.39 -7.61
C VAL A 40 -5.25 19.84 -7.25
N GLN A 41 -5.58 20.68 -8.24
CA GLN A 41 -6.01 22.08 -8.02
C GLN A 41 -5.15 22.83 -6.97
N GLY A 42 -3.83 22.80 -7.14
CA GLY A 42 -2.86 23.49 -6.26
C GLY A 42 -2.50 22.77 -4.96
N LYS A 43 -3.13 21.64 -4.63
CA LYS A 43 -2.74 20.76 -3.51
C LYS A 43 -1.92 19.57 -4.00
N VAL A 44 -1.01 19.08 -3.16
CA VAL A 44 -0.26 17.82 -3.40
C VAL A 44 -0.80 16.74 -2.47
N ILE A 45 -1.32 15.66 -3.05
CA ILE A 45 -1.93 14.55 -2.34
C ILE A 45 -1.00 13.32 -2.40
N PRO A 46 -0.39 12.90 -1.28
CA PRO A 46 0.41 11.69 -1.24
C PRO A 46 -0.48 10.44 -1.21
N ILE A 47 -0.17 9.48 -2.09
CA ILE A 47 -0.89 8.21 -2.19
C ILE A 47 0.09 7.07 -1.97
N LYS A 48 -0.11 6.34 -0.86
CA LYS A 48 0.56 5.07 -0.62
C LYS A 48 -0.08 4.00 -1.49
N CYS A 49 0.74 3.33 -2.28
CA CYS A 49 0.32 2.38 -3.29
C CYS A 49 0.61 0.92 -2.92
N GLY A 50 1.28 0.63 -1.80
CA GLY A 50 1.73 -0.73 -1.49
C GLY A 50 2.67 -1.23 -2.59
N ASN A 51 2.33 -2.34 -3.23
CA ASN A 51 3.11 -2.92 -4.32
C ASN A 51 2.90 -2.26 -5.71
N GLY A 52 2.09 -1.19 -5.81
CA GLY A 52 1.92 -0.42 -7.05
C GLY A 52 1.01 -1.08 -8.11
N THR A 53 0.26 -2.14 -7.78
CA THR A 53 -0.61 -2.88 -8.73
C THR A 53 -1.94 -2.20 -9.08
N GLN A 54 -2.34 -1.18 -8.33
CA GLN A 54 -3.52 -0.37 -8.65
C GLN A 54 -3.33 0.39 -9.97
N THR A 55 -4.44 0.80 -10.58
CA THR A 55 -4.42 1.55 -11.84
C THR A 55 -4.20 3.05 -11.63
N ILE A 56 -3.73 3.72 -12.68
CA ILE A 56 -3.66 5.18 -12.76
C ILE A 56 -5.04 5.82 -12.54
N LYS A 57 -6.11 5.22 -13.09
CA LYS A 57 -7.49 5.68 -12.86
C LYS A 57 -7.85 5.69 -11.37
N TRP A 58 -7.51 4.62 -10.64
CA TRP A 58 -7.75 4.54 -9.20
C TRP A 58 -7.02 5.67 -8.46
N ALA A 59 -5.76 5.92 -8.82
CA ALA A 59 -4.95 6.97 -8.18
C ALA A 59 -5.59 8.35 -8.35
N GLY A 60 -6.08 8.67 -9.56
CA GLY A 60 -6.81 9.91 -9.83
C GLY A 60 -8.05 10.11 -8.97
N HIS A 61 -8.87 9.06 -8.84
CA HIS A 61 -10.09 9.14 -8.00
C HIS A 61 -9.73 9.30 -6.52
N VAL A 62 -8.71 8.58 -6.03
CA VAL A 62 -8.23 8.71 -4.65
C VAL A 62 -7.69 10.11 -4.38
N ALA A 63 -6.92 10.67 -5.32
CA ALA A 63 -6.39 12.03 -5.21
C ALA A 63 -7.52 13.07 -5.12
N ILE A 64 -8.53 12.95 -5.98
CA ILE A 64 -9.69 13.85 -5.98
C ILE A 64 -10.51 13.71 -4.70
N ALA A 65 -10.80 12.49 -4.24
CA ALA A 65 -11.53 12.30 -2.99
C ALA A 65 -10.79 12.96 -1.82
N ARG A 66 -9.49 12.73 -1.71
CA ARG A 66 -8.62 13.27 -0.65
C ARG A 66 -8.28 14.76 -0.79
N TRP A 67 -8.62 15.40 -1.90
CA TRP A 67 -8.45 16.84 -2.02
C TRP A 67 -9.27 17.61 -0.98
N ASP A 68 -10.43 17.05 -0.60
CA ASP A 68 -11.16 17.46 0.60
C ASP A 68 -10.61 16.72 1.82
N ASP A 69 -9.73 17.39 2.55
CA ASP A 69 -9.05 16.83 3.72
C ASP A 69 -9.99 16.58 4.92
N ARG A 70 -11.21 17.14 4.89
CA ARG A 70 -12.18 17.02 6.00
C ARG A 70 -13.09 15.82 5.81
N ASP A 71 -13.81 15.78 4.69
CA ASP A 71 -14.87 14.78 4.47
C ASP A 71 -14.46 13.70 3.45
N PHE A 72 -13.33 13.87 2.75
CA PHE A 72 -12.86 12.99 1.67
C PHE A 72 -13.85 12.88 0.50
N GLU A 73 -14.64 13.93 0.27
CA GLU A 73 -15.66 13.99 -0.78
C GLU A 73 -15.31 14.99 -1.89
N GLY A 74 -14.02 15.20 -2.17
CA GLY A 74 -13.59 16.21 -3.16
C GLY A 74 -14.18 16.02 -4.57
N TRP A 75 -14.67 14.83 -4.90
CA TRP A 75 -15.43 14.54 -6.12
C TRP A 75 -16.73 15.35 -6.24
N LYS A 76 -17.33 15.82 -5.15
CA LYS A 76 -18.52 16.70 -5.20
C LYS A 76 -18.21 18.08 -5.79
N THR A 77 -16.95 18.52 -5.66
CA THR A 77 -16.48 19.82 -6.13
C THR A 77 -15.73 19.70 -7.44
N LEU A 78 -14.90 18.65 -7.58
CA LEU A 78 -13.99 18.47 -8.71
C LEU A 78 -14.49 17.46 -9.75
N GLY A 79 -15.49 16.65 -9.42
CA GLY A 79 -15.98 15.58 -10.28
C GLY A 79 -15.01 14.39 -10.34
N VAL A 80 -14.68 13.94 -11.56
CA VAL A 80 -13.87 12.74 -11.83
C VAL A 80 -12.59 13.11 -12.58
N PRO A 81 -11.54 12.26 -12.56
CA PRO A 81 -10.33 12.55 -13.32
C PRO A 81 -10.59 12.42 -14.83
N THR A 82 -10.13 13.40 -15.61
CA THR A 82 -10.23 13.41 -17.09
C THR A 82 -8.90 13.12 -17.75
N SER A 83 -7.79 13.51 -17.12
CA SER A 83 -6.42 13.24 -17.57
C SER A 83 -5.48 13.17 -16.38
N ILE A 84 -4.43 12.36 -16.48
CA ILE A 84 -3.32 12.34 -15.52
C ILE A 84 -2.03 12.36 -16.32
N SER A 85 -1.11 13.25 -15.96
CA SER A 85 0.14 13.43 -16.67
C SER A 85 1.34 13.55 -15.74
N LYS A 86 2.50 13.15 -16.23
CA LYS A 86 3.80 13.41 -15.59
C LYS A 86 4.21 14.87 -15.73
N ALA A 87 5.22 15.28 -14.98
CA ALA A 87 5.78 16.63 -15.05
C ALA A 87 6.36 17.00 -16.44
N ASN A 88 6.75 16.00 -17.25
CA ASN A 88 7.22 16.19 -18.62
C ASN A 88 6.07 16.40 -19.65
N GLY A 89 4.81 16.36 -19.21
CA GLY A 89 3.63 16.50 -20.06
C GLY A 89 3.12 15.18 -20.67
N GLU A 90 3.74 14.04 -20.38
CA GLU A 90 3.27 12.72 -20.83
C GLU A 90 1.96 12.35 -20.15
N THR A 91 0.89 12.19 -20.92
CA THR A 91 -0.40 11.67 -20.44
C THR A 91 -0.32 10.16 -20.26
N LEU A 92 -0.77 9.68 -19.10
CA LEU A 92 -0.72 8.28 -18.72
C LEU A 92 -2.02 7.56 -19.08
N ASP A 93 -1.92 6.29 -19.50
CA ASP A 93 -3.09 5.44 -19.70
C ASP A 93 -3.71 5.08 -18.33
N PHE A 94 -5.00 5.35 -18.20
CA PHE A 94 -5.81 5.08 -17.02
C PHE A 94 -5.86 3.59 -16.64
N ASN A 95 -5.64 2.69 -17.59
CA ASN A 95 -5.67 1.25 -17.35
C ASN A 95 -4.32 0.65 -16.95
N SER A 96 -3.22 1.37 -17.17
CA SER A 96 -1.90 0.96 -16.72
C SER A 96 -1.83 0.90 -15.19
N THR A 97 -1.00 0.01 -14.66
CA THR A 97 -0.73 -0.04 -13.22
C THR A 97 0.36 0.96 -12.85
N ILE A 98 0.30 1.48 -11.63
CA ILE A 98 1.24 2.53 -11.16
C ILE A 98 2.68 2.04 -11.25
N LYS A 99 2.98 0.81 -10.80
CA LYS A 99 4.35 0.27 -10.81
C LYS A 99 4.94 0.08 -12.20
N ASP A 100 4.10 -0.06 -13.23
CA ASP A 100 4.59 -0.34 -14.59
C ASP A 100 5.09 0.93 -15.28
N ILE A 101 4.59 2.09 -14.87
CA ILE A 101 4.83 3.35 -15.59
C ILE A 101 5.30 4.51 -14.70
N CYS A 102 5.28 4.34 -13.38
CA CYS A 102 5.71 5.35 -12.42
C CYS A 102 6.83 4.84 -11.50
N GLU A 103 7.58 5.80 -10.96
CA GLU A 103 8.56 5.57 -9.89
C GLU A 103 8.00 5.99 -8.52
N SER A 104 8.52 5.40 -7.44
CA SER A 104 8.13 5.83 -6.09
C SER A 104 8.65 7.25 -5.81
N GLY A 105 7.79 8.12 -5.30
CA GLY A 105 8.02 9.54 -5.09
C GLY A 105 7.62 10.42 -6.27
N GLU A 106 7.25 9.84 -7.42
CA GLU A 106 6.98 10.60 -8.64
C GLU A 106 5.78 11.56 -8.47
N HIS A 107 5.88 12.72 -9.14
CA HIS A 107 4.84 13.74 -9.15
C HIS A 107 4.03 13.68 -10.44
N LEU A 108 2.72 13.55 -10.28
CA LEU A 108 1.74 13.54 -11.36
C LEU A 108 0.77 14.71 -11.19
N SER A 109 0.17 15.17 -12.27
CA SER A 109 -0.91 16.17 -12.26
C SER A 109 -2.21 15.54 -12.73
N VAL A 110 -3.33 15.87 -12.09
CA VAL A 110 -4.65 15.43 -12.54
C VAL A 110 -5.47 16.62 -13.05
N GLU A 111 -6.10 16.44 -14.20
CA GLU A 111 -7.18 17.30 -14.68
C GLU A 111 -8.53 16.71 -14.26
N THR A 112 -9.47 17.58 -13.90
CA THR A 112 -10.74 17.20 -13.30
C THR A 112 -11.91 17.63 -14.18
N SER A 113 -13.02 16.87 -14.16
CA SER A 113 -14.18 17.14 -15.00
C SER A 113 -14.96 18.40 -14.60
N MET A 114 -14.74 18.90 -13.39
CA MET A 114 -15.32 20.16 -12.89
C MET A 114 -14.20 21.08 -12.41
N ASN A 115 -14.44 22.38 -12.58
CA ASN A 115 -13.59 23.44 -12.07
C ASN A 115 -14.40 24.25 -11.06
N PRO A 116 -13.96 24.35 -9.80
CA PRO A 116 -14.62 25.13 -8.77
C PRO A 116 -14.49 26.64 -8.98
#